data_AF-A0A2P7TH03-F1
#
_entry.id   AF-A0A2P7TH03-F1
#
_cell.length_a   1.000
_cell.length_b   1.000
_cell.length_c   1.000
_cell.angle_alpha   90.00
_cell.angle_beta   90.00
_cell.angle_gamma   90.00
#
_symmetry.space_group_name_H-M   'P 1'
#
loop_
_entity.id
_entity.type
_entity.pdbx_description
1 polymer ?
#
loop_
_entity_poly.entity_id
_entity_poly.type
_entity_poly.pdbx_seq_one_letter_code
_entity_poly.pdbx_strand_id
1 'polypeptide(L)'
;MRNILIFIALLITCVVTMAQSYLPTLTDGNRWEIRKPMGMGQFLDYVYVVKCDTLIGDKLYKPAILASTSGILGYYREDTLEQKVYKWNPAAENEEAIIDYSLNAGDSMELAGYSITIDSIAYKTYMGRERKFLYFGSIQAFIEGVGHSFYGIHDFGGYQLIMSFEEAADTCSLSTGFTDTYSGGIHVYPNPTESILKITGINNRHGLLTILNYSGQVVQTEKASANVNIAHLAPGIYFLKIEGAPQTYKVIKL
;
A
#
# COMPACT_ATOMS: atom_id res chain seq x y z
N MET A 1 30.04 -42.27 12.20
CA MET A 1 29.78 -42.12 10.75
C MET A 1 28.29 -41.95 10.40
N ARG A 2 27.35 -42.65 11.04
CA ARG A 2 25.90 -42.54 10.75
C ARG A 2 25.30 -41.13 10.91
N ASN A 3 25.74 -40.37 11.92
CA ASN A 3 25.19 -39.02 12.19
C ASN A 3 25.71 -37.93 11.22
N ILE A 4 26.87 -38.15 10.59
CA ILE A 4 27.44 -37.22 9.58
C ILE A 4 26.65 -37.33 8.26
N LEU A 5 26.22 -38.54 7.88
CA LEU A 5 25.38 -38.78 6.70
C LEU A 5 24.00 -38.11 6.80
N ILE A 6 23.38 -38.08 7.99
CA ILE A 6 22.09 -37.40 8.21
C ILE A 6 22.25 -35.88 8.08
N PHE A 7 23.37 -35.32 8.58
CA PHE A 7 23.63 -33.89 8.48
C PHE A 7 23.91 -33.44 7.03
N ILE A 8 24.62 -34.27 6.26
CA ILE A 8 24.85 -34.02 4.82
C ILE A 8 23.55 -34.15 4.02
N ALA A 9 22.67 -35.12 4.36
CA ALA A 9 21.36 -35.25 3.73
C ALA A 9 20.44 -34.03 4.02
N LEU A 10 20.49 -33.48 5.23
CA LEU A 10 19.77 -32.26 5.61
C LEU A 10 20.31 -31.00 4.92
N LEU A 11 21.63 -30.91 4.70
CA LEU A 11 22.26 -29.81 3.96
C LEU A 11 21.92 -29.84 2.46
N ILE A 12 21.65 -31.01 1.87
CA ILE A 12 21.23 -31.14 0.47
C ILE A 12 19.72 -30.84 0.30
N THR A 13 18.88 -31.04 1.34
CA THR A 13 17.49 -30.56 1.30
C THR A 13 17.34 -29.05 1.49
N CYS A 14 18.42 -28.37 1.89
CA CYS A 14 18.49 -26.90 1.91
C CYS A 14 18.93 -26.31 0.56
N VAL A 15 18.89 -27.08 -0.54
CA VAL A 15 18.92 -26.49 -1.88
C VAL A 15 17.71 -25.58 -1.98
N VAL A 16 18.04 -24.31 -1.77
CA VAL A 16 17.24 -23.11 -1.83
C VAL A 16 16.07 -23.34 -2.79
N THR A 17 14.88 -23.52 -2.22
CA THR A 17 13.65 -23.29 -2.97
C THR A 17 13.74 -21.84 -3.42
N MET A 18 14.25 -21.62 -4.63
CA MET A 18 14.12 -20.34 -5.33
C MET A 18 12.67 -20.21 -5.75
N ALA A 19 11.79 -20.17 -4.75
CA ALA A 19 10.46 -19.64 -4.92
C ALA A 19 10.69 -18.18 -5.26
N GLN A 20 10.56 -17.87 -6.55
CA GLN A 20 10.51 -16.49 -6.99
C GLN A 20 9.48 -15.77 -6.12
N SER A 21 9.87 -14.66 -5.51
CA SER A 21 8.95 -13.86 -4.73
C SER A 21 7.82 -13.39 -5.64
N TYR A 22 6.59 -13.70 -5.25
CA TYR A 22 5.39 -13.24 -5.94
C TYR A 22 5.47 -11.74 -6.26
N LEU A 23 5.15 -11.36 -7.50
CA LEU A 23 5.12 -9.98 -7.96
C LEU A 23 3.68 -9.44 -7.90
N PRO A 24 3.36 -8.50 -6.97
CA PRO A 24 2.02 -7.94 -6.86
C PRO A 24 1.64 -7.11 -8.08
N THR A 25 0.41 -7.30 -8.57
CA THR A 25 -0.13 -6.59 -9.73
C THR A 25 -0.69 -5.22 -9.36
N LEU A 26 -1.32 -5.08 -8.20
CA LEU A 26 -1.92 -3.85 -7.71
C LEU A 26 -0.95 -3.04 -6.85
N THR A 27 0.25 -2.75 -7.38
CA THR A 27 1.16 -1.79 -6.73
C THR A 27 0.70 -0.35 -6.97
N ASP A 28 0.78 0.50 -5.95
CA ASP A 28 0.30 1.88 -6.02
C ASP A 28 1.07 2.72 -7.04
N GLY A 29 0.32 3.28 -7.99
CA GLY A 29 0.86 4.05 -9.10
C GLY A 29 1.15 3.22 -10.34
N ASN A 30 1.03 1.88 -10.30
CA ASN A 30 1.14 1.06 -11.50
C ASN A 30 0.23 1.61 -12.60
N ARG A 31 0.76 1.69 -13.81
CA ARG A 31 0.15 2.40 -14.94
C ARG A 31 0.15 1.53 -16.18
N TRP A 32 -1.01 1.45 -16.83
CA TRP A 32 -1.19 0.73 -18.10
C TRP A 32 -1.59 1.72 -19.19
N GLU A 33 -0.96 1.58 -20.35
CA GLU A 33 -1.40 2.21 -21.60
C GLU A 33 -2.01 1.14 -22.49
N ILE A 34 -3.33 1.23 -22.72
CA ILE A 34 -4.11 0.28 -23.51
C ILE A 34 -4.53 0.91 -24.82
N ARG A 35 -4.33 0.21 -25.93
CA ARG A 35 -4.81 0.59 -27.25
C ARG A 35 -5.95 -0.32 -27.70
N LYS A 36 -7.07 0.27 -28.08
CA LYS A 36 -8.24 -0.42 -28.61
C LYS A 36 -8.46 -0.04 -30.09
N PRO A 37 -8.30 -0.94 -31.05
CA PRO A 37 -8.61 -0.66 -32.45
C PRO A 37 -10.11 -0.46 -32.64
N MET A 38 -10.46 0.57 -33.41
CA MET A 38 -11.83 0.91 -33.78
C MET A 38 -12.17 0.50 -35.23
N GLY A 39 -11.22 -0.16 -35.91
CA GLY A 39 -11.30 -0.46 -37.34
C GLY A 39 -10.74 0.65 -38.22
N MET A 40 -10.51 0.37 -39.51
CA MET A 40 -10.01 1.33 -40.51
C MET A 40 -8.74 2.09 -40.10
N GLY A 41 -7.88 1.47 -39.29
CA GLY A 41 -6.64 2.11 -38.79
C GLY A 41 -6.87 3.18 -37.71
N GLN A 42 -8.08 3.28 -37.15
CA GLN A 42 -8.38 4.14 -36.01
C GLN A 42 -8.20 3.40 -34.68
N PHE A 43 -7.80 4.13 -33.65
CA PHE A 43 -7.52 3.60 -32.32
C PHE A 43 -8.06 4.53 -31.23
N LEU A 44 -8.45 3.94 -30.10
CA LEU A 44 -8.65 4.64 -28.83
C LEU A 44 -7.54 4.21 -27.88
N ASP A 45 -6.86 5.20 -27.31
CA ASP A 45 -5.81 4.97 -26.31
C ASP A 45 -6.36 5.33 -24.93
N TYR A 46 -6.22 4.40 -23.99
CA TYR A 46 -6.57 4.55 -22.60
C TYR A 46 -5.31 4.51 -21.76
N VAL A 47 -5.26 5.37 -20.75
CA VAL A 47 -4.22 5.31 -19.72
C VAL A 47 -4.95 5.22 -18.40
N TYR A 48 -4.65 4.19 -17.62
CA TYR A 48 -5.18 4.08 -16.27
C TYR A 48 -4.11 3.75 -15.26
N VAL A 49 -4.35 4.17 -14.02
CA VAL A 49 -3.40 4.11 -12.92
C VAL A 49 -4.10 3.54 -11.69
N VAL A 50 -3.42 2.66 -10.96
CA VAL A 50 -3.85 2.16 -9.65
C VAL A 50 -3.55 3.21 -8.58
N LYS A 51 -4.54 3.53 -7.75
CA LYS A 51 -4.44 4.48 -6.64
C LYS A 51 -4.44 3.77 -5.29
N CYS A 52 -4.13 4.55 -4.27
CA CYS A 52 -4.11 4.10 -2.88
C CYS A 52 -5.41 3.44 -2.45
N ASP A 53 -5.31 2.64 -1.40
CA ASP A 53 -6.43 1.90 -0.85
C ASP A 53 -7.61 2.79 -0.46
N THR A 54 -8.80 2.24 -0.61
CA THR A 54 -10.07 2.73 -0.11
C THR A 54 -10.80 1.59 0.59
N LEU A 55 -11.65 1.92 1.55
CA LEU A 55 -12.41 0.94 2.32
C LEU A 55 -13.78 0.73 1.68
N ILE A 56 -14.11 -0.51 1.32
CA ILE A 56 -15.44 -0.92 0.88
C ILE A 56 -15.87 -2.09 1.76
N GLY A 57 -16.88 -1.86 2.60
CA GLY A 57 -17.22 -2.79 3.67
C GLY A 57 -16.08 -2.90 4.69
N ASP A 58 -15.57 -4.10 4.89
CA ASP A 58 -14.46 -4.44 5.79
C ASP A 58 -13.14 -4.73 5.07
N LYS A 59 -13.09 -4.56 3.74
CA LYS A 59 -11.94 -4.88 2.89
C LYS A 59 -11.36 -3.62 2.25
N LEU A 60 -10.03 -3.63 2.09
CA LEU A 60 -9.29 -2.60 1.37
C LEU A 60 -9.25 -2.94 -0.13
N TYR A 61 -9.58 -1.96 -0.95
CA TYR A 61 -9.51 -2.03 -2.41
C TYR A 61 -8.71 -0.86 -2.95
N LYS A 62 -8.00 -1.06 -4.05
CA LYS A 62 -7.33 -0.03 -4.82
C LYS A 62 -8.20 0.38 -6.00
N PRO A 63 -8.59 1.66 -6.14
CA PRO A 63 -9.28 2.13 -7.32
C PRO A 63 -8.32 2.19 -8.52
N ALA A 64 -8.73 1.66 -9.66
CA ALA A 64 -8.10 2.00 -10.94
C ALA A 64 -8.85 3.18 -11.56
N ILE A 65 -8.12 4.23 -11.95
CA ILE A 65 -8.71 5.44 -12.52
C ILE A 65 -8.12 5.76 -13.89
N LEU A 66 -8.93 6.31 -14.78
CA LEU A 66 -8.44 6.90 -16.04
C LEU A 66 -7.57 8.12 -15.73
N ALA A 67 -6.35 8.15 -16.28
CA ALA A 67 -5.43 9.26 -16.06
C ALA A 67 -5.92 10.57 -16.69
N SER A 68 -6.70 10.50 -17.77
CA SER A 68 -7.19 11.67 -18.50
C SER A 68 -8.39 12.36 -17.85
N THR A 69 -9.28 11.60 -17.20
CA THR A 69 -10.55 12.12 -16.67
C THR A 69 -10.70 11.94 -15.17
N SER A 70 -9.80 11.18 -14.53
CA SER A 70 -9.95 10.69 -13.15
C SER A 70 -11.21 9.84 -12.93
N GLY A 71 -11.85 9.36 -14.00
CA GLY A 71 -13.00 8.45 -13.90
C GLY A 71 -12.59 7.11 -13.30
N ILE A 72 -13.34 6.63 -12.31
CA ILE A 72 -13.10 5.33 -11.66
C ILE A 72 -13.56 4.21 -12.59
N LEU A 73 -12.64 3.30 -12.91
CA LEU A 73 -12.90 2.13 -13.74
C LEU A 73 -13.38 0.93 -12.93
N GLY A 74 -12.91 0.83 -11.68
CA GLY A 74 -13.28 -0.23 -10.76
C GLY A 74 -12.43 -0.18 -9.50
N TYR A 75 -12.82 -0.99 -8.53
CA TYR A 75 -12.09 -1.20 -7.28
C TYR A 75 -11.57 -2.62 -7.26
N TYR A 76 -10.28 -2.78 -7.02
CA TYR A 76 -9.57 -4.04 -7.12
C TYR A 76 -8.89 -4.37 -5.81
N ARG A 77 -8.93 -5.63 -5.41
CA ARG A 77 -8.22 -6.11 -4.22
C ARG A 77 -7.30 -7.24 -4.66
N GLU A 78 -6.13 -7.31 -4.07
CA GLU A 78 -5.20 -8.40 -4.33
C GLU A 78 -4.91 -9.11 -3.01
N ASP A 79 -5.08 -10.42 -3.02
CA ASP A 79 -4.62 -11.28 -1.95
C ASP A 79 -3.25 -11.83 -2.36
N THR A 80 -2.19 -11.33 -1.73
CA THR A 80 -0.81 -11.71 -2.07
C THR A 80 -0.40 -13.07 -1.52
N LEU A 81 -1.16 -13.62 -0.57
CA LEU A 81 -0.95 -14.97 -0.06
C LEU A 81 -1.60 -16.00 -0.98
N GLU A 82 -2.82 -15.72 -1.44
CA GLU A 82 -3.52 -16.57 -2.42
C GLU A 82 -3.08 -16.32 -3.87
N GLN A 83 -2.38 -15.20 -4.12
CA GLN A 83 -1.96 -14.76 -5.45
C GLN A 83 -3.15 -14.51 -6.40
N LYS A 84 -4.21 -13.88 -5.88
CA LYS A 84 -5.46 -13.63 -6.61
C LYS A 84 -5.78 -12.15 -6.66
N VAL A 85 -6.31 -11.71 -7.78
CA VAL A 85 -6.85 -10.36 -7.97
C VAL A 85 -8.37 -10.43 -8.10
N TYR A 86 -9.03 -9.63 -7.29
CA TYR A 86 -10.48 -9.53 -7.18
C TYR A 86 -10.95 -8.16 -7.68
N LYS A 87 -12.12 -8.13 -8.31
CA LYS A 87 -12.81 -6.90 -8.70
C LYS A 87 -14.11 -6.79 -7.90
N TRP A 88 -14.35 -5.63 -7.30
CA TRP A 88 -15.62 -5.32 -6.64
C TRP A 88 -16.74 -5.11 -7.68
N ASN A 89 -17.86 -5.79 -7.48
CA ASN A 89 -19.07 -5.65 -8.26
C ASN A 89 -20.11 -4.89 -7.41
N PRO A 90 -20.31 -3.59 -7.66
CA PRO A 90 -21.22 -2.77 -6.86
C PRO A 90 -22.70 -3.15 -7.05
N ALA A 91 -23.06 -3.84 -8.14
CA ALA A 91 -24.45 -4.22 -8.40
C ALA A 91 -24.88 -5.44 -7.58
N ALA A 92 -23.96 -6.38 -7.33
CA ALA A 92 -24.21 -7.59 -6.56
C ALA A 92 -23.66 -7.51 -5.11
N GLU A 93 -23.02 -6.40 -4.75
CA GLU A 93 -22.34 -6.19 -3.46
C GLU A 93 -21.40 -7.34 -3.09
N ASN A 94 -20.67 -7.85 -4.08
CA ASN A 94 -19.70 -8.92 -3.93
C ASN A 94 -18.41 -8.61 -4.71
N GLU A 95 -17.41 -9.48 -4.55
CA GLU A 95 -16.20 -9.44 -5.36
C GLU A 95 -16.07 -10.71 -6.19
N GLU A 96 -15.46 -10.58 -7.36
CA GLU A 96 -15.22 -11.68 -8.30
C GLU A 96 -13.72 -11.78 -8.55
N ALA A 97 -13.18 -13.00 -8.47
CA ALA A 97 -11.79 -13.26 -8.84
C ALA A 97 -11.64 -13.07 -10.36
N ILE A 98 -10.81 -12.13 -10.76
CA ILE A 98 -10.55 -11.84 -12.18
C ILE A 98 -9.22 -12.41 -12.66
N ILE A 99 -8.31 -12.72 -11.73
CA ILE A 99 -6.99 -13.32 -12.00
C ILE A 99 -6.60 -14.23 -10.83
N ASP A 100 -6.04 -15.40 -11.15
CA ASP A 100 -5.48 -16.32 -10.17
C ASP A 100 -4.10 -16.81 -10.66
N TYR A 101 -3.03 -16.31 -10.05
CA TYR A 101 -1.66 -16.68 -10.42
C TYR A 101 -1.20 -17.99 -9.76
N SER A 102 -1.99 -18.55 -8.82
CA SER A 102 -1.67 -19.80 -8.12
C SER A 102 -1.94 -21.04 -8.98
N LEU A 103 -2.71 -20.89 -10.05
CA LEU A 103 -3.07 -21.97 -10.97
C LEU A 103 -1.84 -22.63 -11.62
N ASN A 104 -1.96 -23.93 -11.87
CA ASN A 104 -1.04 -24.77 -12.61
C ASN A 104 -1.61 -25.15 -13.99
N ALA A 105 -0.77 -25.68 -14.88
CA ALA A 105 -1.25 -26.21 -16.16
C ALA A 105 -2.26 -27.35 -15.92
N GLY A 106 -3.41 -27.28 -16.59
CA GLY A 106 -4.57 -28.15 -16.41
C GLY A 106 -5.61 -27.63 -15.42
N ASP A 107 -5.25 -26.69 -14.53
CA ASP A 107 -6.22 -26.06 -13.63
C ASP A 107 -7.13 -25.11 -14.42
N SER A 108 -8.31 -24.83 -13.87
CA SER A 108 -9.30 -23.96 -14.50
C SER A 108 -9.88 -22.94 -13.53
N MET A 109 -10.35 -21.80 -14.04
CA MET A 109 -11.10 -20.81 -13.28
C MET A 109 -12.27 -20.26 -14.10
N GLU A 110 -13.31 -19.79 -13.40
CA GLU A 110 -14.44 -19.11 -14.02
C GLU A 110 -14.15 -17.61 -14.14
N LEU A 111 -14.29 -17.06 -15.34
CA LEU A 111 -14.15 -15.63 -15.61
C LEU A 111 -15.36 -15.14 -16.41
N ALA A 112 -16.14 -14.23 -15.82
CA ALA A 112 -17.35 -13.69 -16.44
C ALA A 112 -18.34 -14.77 -16.97
N GLY A 113 -18.44 -15.91 -16.25
CA GLY A 113 -19.31 -17.04 -16.61
C GLY A 113 -18.73 -17.99 -17.66
N TYR A 114 -17.45 -17.86 -17.99
CA TYR A 114 -16.72 -18.78 -18.86
C TYR A 114 -15.60 -19.48 -18.09
N SER A 115 -15.54 -20.81 -18.19
CA SER A 115 -14.40 -21.58 -17.70
C SER A 115 -13.20 -21.40 -18.63
N ILE A 116 -12.09 -20.90 -18.09
CA ILE A 116 -10.78 -20.89 -18.74
C ILE A 116 -9.90 -21.97 -18.12
N THR A 117 -9.12 -22.66 -18.94
CA THR A 117 -8.16 -23.69 -18.49
C THR A 117 -6.75 -23.24 -18.82
N ILE A 118 -5.82 -23.38 -17.87
CA ILE A 118 -4.42 -23.04 -18.09
C ILE A 118 -3.77 -24.14 -18.93
N ASP A 119 -3.31 -23.79 -20.13
CA ASP A 119 -2.65 -24.71 -21.04
C ASP A 119 -1.20 -24.96 -20.65
N SER A 120 -0.49 -23.90 -20.27
CA SER A 120 0.94 -23.97 -19.98
C SER A 120 1.42 -22.81 -19.11
N ILE A 121 2.56 -23.01 -18.46
CA ILE A 121 3.23 -22.00 -17.65
C ILE A 121 4.63 -21.77 -18.19
N ALA A 122 5.03 -20.51 -18.31
CA ALA A 122 6.39 -20.15 -18.67
C ALA A 122 6.91 -19.01 -17.80
N TYR A 123 8.23 -18.97 -17.62
CA TYR A 123 8.93 -17.85 -16.99
C TYR A 123 9.76 -17.16 -18.07
N LYS A 124 9.56 -15.86 -18.25
CA LYS A 124 10.32 -15.07 -19.22
C LYS A 124 10.46 -13.63 -18.79
N THR A 125 11.51 -12.97 -19.28
CA THR A 125 11.71 -11.54 -19.10
C THR A 125 10.66 -10.77 -19.90
N TYR A 126 9.86 -9.97 -19.21
CA TYR A 126 8.86 -9.09 -19.80
C TYR A 126 8.82 -7.78 -19.04
N MET A 127 8.97 -6.67 -19.78
CA MET A 127 9.04 -5.31 -19.22
C MET A 127 10.12 -5.18 -18.13
N GLY A 128 11.31 -5.72 -18.41
CA GLY A 128 12.49 -5.58 -17.54
C GLY A 128 12.57 -6.52 -16.34
N ARG A 129 11.57 -7.39 -16.11
CA ARG A 129 11.57 -8.38 -15.02
C ARG A 129 11.23 -9.77 -15.51
N GLU A 130 11.75 -10.79 -14.83
CA GLU A 130 11.30 -12.17 -15.01
C GLU A 130 9.90 -12.31 -14.41
N ARG A 131 8.95 -12.85 -15.18
CA ARG A 131 7.55 -13.01 -14.75
C ARG A 131 7.02 -14.39 -15.10
N LYS A 132 6.12 -14.89 -14.27
CA LYS A 132 5.30 -16.07 -14.54
C LYS A 132 4.18 -15.70 -15.53
N PHE A 133 4.07 -16.50 -16.58
CA PHE A 133 3.00 -16.45 -17.59
C PHE A 133 2.16 -17.71 -17.44
N LEU A 134 0.85 -17.55 -17.24
CA LEU A 134 -0.12 -18.64 -17.25
C LEU A 134 -0.96 -18.51 -18.51
N TYR A 135 -0.65 -19.30 -19.53
CA TYR A 135 -1.35 -19.23 -20.82
C TYR A 135 -2.67 -19.99 -20.77
N PHE A 136 -3.72 -19.42 -21.36
CA PHE A 136 -5.01 -20.07 -21.56
C PHE A 136 -5.52 -19.68 -22.96
N GLY A 137 -5.40 -20.58 -23.92
CA GLY A 137 -5.51 -20.30 -25.34
C GLY A 137 -4.19 -19.86 -25.99
N SER A 138 -4.22 -19.67 -27.31
CA SER A 138 -3.00 -19.50 -28.12
C SER A 138 -2.26 -18.18 -27.91
N ILE A 139 -2.94 -17.12 -27.44
CA ILE A 139 -2.39 -15.75 -27.34
C ILE A 139 -2.70 -15.05 -26.01
N GLN A 140 -3.50 -15.68 -25.14
CA GLN A 140 -3.93 -15.08 -23.87
C GLN A 140 -3.12 -15.66 -22.72
N ALA A 141 -2.78 -14.81 -21.75
CA ALA A 141 -2.12 -15.24 -20.54
C ALA A 141 -2.44 -14.30 -19.37
N PHE A 142 -2.36 -14.83 -18.16
CA PHE A 142 -2.12 -14.01 -16.97
C PHE A 142 -0.62 -13.84 -16.80
N ILE A 143 -0.21 -12.61 -16.59
CA ILE A 143 1.18 -12.20 -16.43
C ILE A 143 1.32 -11.66 -15.01
N GLU A 144 2.11 -12.35 -14.19
CA GLU A 144 2.32 -11.98 -12.79
C GLU A 144 2.90 -10.57 -12.66
N GLY A 145 2.29 -9.75 -11.81
CA GLY A 145 2.61 -8.34 -11.61
C GLY A 145 2.15 -7.39 -12.72
N VAL A 146 1.42 -7.86 -13.75
CA VAL A 146 0.89 -7.01 -14.85
C VAL A 146 -0.62 -7.18 -15.04
N GLY A 147 -1.12 -8.40 -14.94
CA GLY A 147 -2.53 -8.73 -15.15
C GLY A 147 -2.77 -9.61 -16.39
N HIS A 148 -3.93 -9.48 -17.01
CA HIS A 148 -4.24 -10.12 -18.29
C HIS A 148 -3.40 -9.55 -19.44
N SER A 149 -2.92 -10.39 -20.35
CA SER A 149 -1.99 -10.00 -21.43
C SER A 149 -2.50 -8.93 -22.40
N PHE A 150 -3.83 -8.75 -22.50
CA PHE A 150 -4.45 -7.78 -23.41
C PHE A 150 -4.92 -6.47 -22.77
N TYR A 151 -5.27 -6.49 -21.49
CA TYR A 151 -5.95 -5.35 -20.86
C TYR A 151 -5.51 -5.08 -19.41
N GLY A 152 -4.55 -5.83 -18.88
CA GLY A 152 -4.09 -5.69 -17.49
C GLY A 152 -5.18 -6.14 -16.52
N ILE A 153 -5.64 -5.23 -15.66
CA ILE A 153 -6.66 -5.53 -14.64
C ILE A 153 -8.07 -5.06 -15.00
N HIS A 154 -8.22 -4.23 -16.05
CA HIS A 154 -9.50 -3.66 -16.44
C HIS A 154 -9.80 -3.88 -17.92
N ASP A 155 -10.91 -4.56 -18.21
CA ASP A 155 -11.39 -4.81 -19.56
C ASP A 155 -12.30 -3.67 -20.07
N PHE A 156 -11.89 -2.97 -21.13
CA PHE A 156 -12.69 -1.95 -21.83
C PHE A 156 -13.64 -2.53 -22.90
N GLY A 157 -13.79 -3.85 -22.93
CA GLY A 157 -14.55 -4.62 -23.90
C GLY A 157 -13.91 -4.67 -25.28
N GLY A 158 -14.08 -5.79 -25.97
CA GLY A 158 -13.52 -6.03 -27.31
C GLY A 158 -11.99 -6.19 -27.30
N TYR A 159 -11.40 -6.26 -28.48
CA TYR A 159 -9.95 -6.46 -28.62
C TYR A 159 -9.17 -5.24 -28.13
N GLN A 160 -8.13 -5.46 -27.34
CA GLN A 160 -7.29 -4.45 -26.69
C GLN A 160 -5.83 -4.90 -26.75
N LEU A 161 -4.89 -3.98 -26.54
CA LEU A 161 -3.47 -4.27 -26.49
C LEU A 161 -2.82 -3.44 -25.38
N ILE A 162 -2.02 -4.07 -24.52
CA ILE A 162 -1.12 -3.34 -23.64
C ILE A 162 0.02 -2.79 -24.50
N MET A 163 0.07 -1.47 -24.66
CA MET A 163 1.15 -0.78 -25.36
C MET A 163 2.36 -0.59 -24.47
N SER A 164 2.13 -0.25 -23.20
CA SER A 164 3.17 -0.11 -22.19
C SER A 164 2.59 -0.36 -20.80
N PHE A 165 3.48 -0.70 -19.88
CA PHE A 165 3.20 -0.84 -18.46
C PHE A 165 4.38 -0.27 -17.69
N GLU A 166 4.08 0.62 -16.77
CA GLU A 166 5.05 1.26 -15.90
C GLU A 166 4.76 0.84 -14.47
N GLU A 167 5.74 0.17 -13.86
CA GLU A 167 5.73 -0.08 -12.42
C GLU A 167 6.06 1.22 -11.70
N ALA A 168 5.18 1.66 -10.81
CA ALA A 168 5.52 2.77 -9.94
C ALA A 168 6.28 2.28 -8.71
N ALA A 169 7.18 3.12 -8.21
CA ALA A 169 7.61 3.00 -6.82
C ALA A 169 6.40 3.31 -5.94
N ASP A 170 6.12 2.47 -4.94
CA ASP A 170 4.97 2.60 -4.03
C ASP A 170 4.74 4.07 -3.60
N THR A 171 3.75 4.69 -4.25
CA THR A 171 3.44 6.12 -4.07
C THR A 171 2.52 6.38 -2.90
N CYS A 172 1.97 5.31 -2.29
CA CYS A 172 1.00 5.39 -1.22
C CYS A 172 1.56 4.85 0.10
N SER A 173 2.87 4.65 0.19
CA SER A 173 3.54 4.59 1.48
C SER A 173 3.15 5.83 2.28
N LEU A 174 2.22 5.65 3.22
CA LEU A 174 1.98 6.59 4.30
C LEU A 174 3.34 6.74 4.96
N SER A 175 4.06 7.82 4.62
CA SER A 175 5.18 8.26 5.42
C SER A 175 4.63 8.50 6.82
N THR A 176 4.79 7.52 7.69
CA THR A 176 4.59 7.71 9.13
C THR A 176 5.65 8.64 9.71
N GLY A 177 6.61 9.10 8.89
CA GLY A 177 7.43 10.27 9.13
C GLY A 177 6.67 11.54 8.75
N PHE A 178 6.06 12.20 9.74
CA PHE A 178 5.72 13.61 9.61
C PHE A 178 7.01 14.42 9.44
N THR A 179 7.25 14.97 8.25
CA THR A 179 8.06 16.18 8.11
C THR A 179 7.11 17.34 7.84
N ASP A 180 6.29 17.68 8.83
CA ASP A 180 5.60 18.97 8.80
C ASP A 180 6.65 20.05 9.01
N THR A 181 6.97 20.75 7.92
CA THR A 181 7.72 21.99 7.96
C THR A 181 6.82 23.08 8.54
N TYR A 182 6.61 23.04 9.86
CA TYR A 182 5.94 24.11 10.57
C TYR A 182 6.90 25.30 10.65
N SER A 183 6.69 26.31 9.79
CA SER A 183 7.45 27.57 9.82
C SER A 183 6.96 28.42 11.00
N GLY A 184 7.37 28.04 12.20
CA GLY A 184 6.99 28.68 13.46
C GLY A 184 7.11 27.73 14.63
N GLY A 185 8.32 27.26 14.92
CA GLY A 185 8.57 26.23 15.94
C GLY A 185 8.13 26.70 17.32
N ILE A 186 7.23 25.95 17.96
CA ILE A 186 7.04 26.05 19.40
C ILE A 186 8.27 25.43 20.06
N HIS A 187 8.90 26.16 20.99
CA HIS A 187 10.06 25.68 21.74
C HIS A 187 9.74 25.65 23.22
N VAL A 188 10.13 24.56 23.88
CA VAL A 188 9.91 24.31 25.31
C VAL A 188 11.26 24.16 26.00
N TYR A 189 11.58 25.06 26.93
CA TYR A 189 12.88 25.08 27.62
C TYR A 189 12.78 25.74 29.02
N PRO A 190 13.69 25.46 29.95
CA PRO A 190 14.73 24.43 29.87
C PRO A 190 14.14 23.03 29.98
N ASN A 191 14.88 22.05 29.46
CA ASN A 191 14.57 20.64 29.59
C ASN A 191 15.91 19.88 29.67
N PRO A 192 16.28 19.31 30.83
CA PRO A 192 15.50 19.17 32.07
C PRO A 192 15.21 20.49 32.83
N THR A 193 14.22 20.50 33.74
CA THR A 193 13.90 21.63 34.64
C THR A 193 13.37 21.16 36.00
N GLU A 194 13.48 22.00 37.03
CA GLU A 194 12.94 21.73 38.37
C GLU A 194 11.54 22.29 38.60
N SER A 195 11.12 23.35 37.89
CA SER A 195 9.93 24.09 38.29
C SER A 195 9.17 24.76 37.15
N ILE A 196 9.84 25.50 36.28
CA ILE A 196 9.17 26.30 35.24
C ILE A 196 9.64 25.86 33.86
N LEU A 197 8.68 25.62 32.97
CA LEU A 197 8.88 25.48 31.54
C LEU A 197 8.49 26.79 30.86
N LYS A 198 9.41 27.34 30.07
CA LYS A 198 9.14 28.46 29.17
C LYS A 198 8.78 27.92 27.79
N ILE A 199 7.69 28.43 27.24
CA ILE A 199 7.21 28.05 25.92
C ILE A 199 7.18 29.29 25.02
N THR A 200 7.93 29.24 23.92
CA THR A 200 7.90 30.27 22.87
C THR A 200 7.20 29.76 21.64
N GLY A 201 6.59 30.64 20.84
CA GLY A 201 5.85 30.27 19.63
C GLY A 201 4.35 30.05 19.84
N ILE A 202 3.86 30.14 21.07
CA ILE A 202 2.41 30.12 21.37
C ILE A 202 1.79 31.49 21.00
N ASN A 203 0.62 31.45 20.38
CA ASN A 203 -0.24 32.60 20.09
C ASN A 203 -1.68 32.35 20.58
N ASN A 204 -2.57 33.34 20.44
CA ASN A 204 -3.97 33.30 20.89
C ASN A 204 -4.84 32.19 20.25
N ARG A 205 -4.33 31.43 19.28
CA ARG A 205 -5.03 30.29 18.66
C ARG A 205 -4.82 28.97 19.41
N HIS A 206 -3.89 28.92 20.37
CA HIS A 206 -3.67 27.73 21.19
C HIS A 206 -4.63 27.76 22.39
N GLY A 207 -5.41 26.70 22.56
CA GLY A 207 -6.40 26.60 23.63
C GLY A 207 -5.79 26.07 24.91
N LEU A 208 -5.77 24.75 25.04
CA LEU A 208 -5.32 24.04 26.23
C LEU A 208 -3.91 23.47 26.10
N LEU A 209 -3.22 23.43 27.22
CA LEU A 209 -1.96 22.75 27.44
C LEU A 209 -2.21 21.60 28.41
N THR A 210 -1.76 20.41 28.04
CA THR A 210 -1.96 19.16 28.80
C THR A 210 -0.62 18.50 29.06
N ILE A 211 -0.35 18.14 30.32
CA ILE A 211 0.82 17.35 30.70
C ILE A 211 0.37 15.93 31.04
N LEU A 212 1.04 14.95 30.43
CA LEU A 212 0.82 13.53 30.63
C LEU A 212 2.03 12.92 31.33
N ASN A 213 1.83 11.98 32.25
CA ASN A 213 2.92 11.16 32.77
C ASN A 213 3.34 10.08 31.75
N TYR A 214 4.36 9.29 32.10
CA TYR A 214 4.87 8.20 31.24
C TYR A 214 3.84 7.09 30.97
N SER A 215 2.79 6.97 31.78
CA SER A 215 1.67 6.04 31.58
C SER A 215 0.54 6.63 30.73
N GLY A 216 0.67 7.87 30.25
CA GLY A 216 -0.35 8.56 29.46
C GLY A 216 -1.50 9.16 30.27
N GLN A 217 -1.40 9.22 31.60
CA GLN A 217 -2.41 9.86 32.44
C GLN A 217 -2.19 11.37 32.47
N VAL A 218 -3.27 12.14 32.35
CA VAL A 218 -3.24 13.61 32.48
C VAL A 218 -2.94 13.97 33.93
N VAL A 219 -1.84 14.67 34.15
CA VAL A 219 -1.40 15.14 35.49
C VAL A 219 -1.58 16.64 35.67
N GLN A 220 -1.70 17.41 34.58
CA GLN A 220 -1.99 18.84 34.61
C GLN A 220 -2.69 19.26 33.32
N THR A 221 -3.63 20.19 33.43
CA THR A 221 -4.26 20.85 32.28
C THR A 221 -4.48 22.31 32.63
N GLU A 222 -4.03 23.20 31.76
CA GLU A 222 -4.20 24.64 31.92
C GLU A 222 -4.31 25.32 30.57
N LYS A 223 -4.72 26.59 30.56
CA LYS A 223 -4.71 27.39 29.33
C LYS A 223 -3.26 27.58 28.86
N ALA A 224 -3.03 27.42 27.56
CA ALA A 224 -1.70 27.56 26.98
C ALA A 224 -1.10 28.94 27.33
N SER A 225 0.05 28.92 27.99
CA SER A 225 0.73 30.12 28.49
C SER A 225 2.24 30.04 28.22
N ALA A 226 2.92 31.18 28.24
CA ALA A 226 4.36 31.24 28.00
C ALA A 226 5.19 30.61 29.14
N ASN A 227 4.61 30.43 30.34
CA ASN A 227 5.30 29.89 31.51
C ASN A 227 4.39 28.88 32.23
N VAL A 228 4.81 27.63 32.26
CA VAL A 228 4.07 26.53 32.89
C VAL A 228 4.81 26.10 34.14
N ASN A 229 4.13 26.11 35.29
CA ASN A 229 4.69 25.67 36.55
C ASN A 229 4.45 24.17 36.76
N ILE A 230 5.53 23.40 36.83
CA ILE A 230 5.56 21.95 37.06
C ILE A 230 6.25 21.57 38.38
N ALA A 231 6.51 22.53 39.28
CA ALA A 231 7.22 22.29 40.54
C ALA A 231 6.54 21.26 41.46
N HIS A 232 5.22 21.13 41.33
CA HIS A 232 4.41 20.19 42.11
C HIS A 232 4.46 18.74 41.57
N LEU A 233 5.01 18.52 40.37
CA LEU A 233 5.14 17.18 39.79
C LEU A 233 6.36 16.46 40.38
N ALA A 234 6.23 15.14 40.59
CA ALA A 234 7.36 14.32 41.00
C ALA A 234 8.44 14.24 39.90
N PRO A 235 9.73 14.04 40.25
CA PRO A 235 10.79 13.81 39.28
C PRO A 235 10.46 12.68 38.30
N GLY A 236 10.70 12.90 37.00
CA GLY A 236 10.34 11.91 35.98
C GLY A 236 10.17 12.47 34.56
N ILE A 237 9.68 11.60 33.67
CA ILE A 237 9.41 11.94 32.26
C ILE A 237 7.93 12.25 32.09
N TYR A 238 7.67 13.36 31.41
CA TYR A 238 6.33 13.82 31.06
C TYR A 238 6.24 14.16 29.58
N PHE A 239 5.01 14.19 29.07
CA PHE A 239 4.70 14.59 27.71
C PHE A 239 3.74 15.78 27.72
N LEU A 240 4.19 16.87 27.11
CA LEU A 240 3.45 18.11 26.98
C LEU A 240 2.75 18.15 25.61
N LYS A 241 1.43 18.29 25.61
CA LYS A 241 0.60 18.54 24.44
C LYS A 241 0.02 19.94 24.50
N ILE A 242 0.03 20.64 23.36
CA ILE A 242 -0.55 21.98 23.23
C ILE A 242 -1.60 21.90 22.12
N GLU A 243 -2.83 22.28 22.42
CA GLU A 243 -3.92 22.30 21.45
C GLU A 243 -3.60 23.26 20.29
N GLY A 244 -3.78 22.79 19.06
CA GLY A 244 -3.39 23.53 17.86
C GLY A 244 -1.91 23.39 17.47
N ALA A 245 -1.10 22.70 18.28
CA ALA A 245 0.26 22.30 17.91
C ALA A 245 0.30 20.82 17.48
N PRO A 246 0.94 20.47 16.35
CA PRO A 246 1.06 19.08 15.92
C PRO A 246 2.06 18.27 16.76
N GLN A 247 2.97 18.95 17.45
CA GLN A 247 4.08 18.32 18.17
C GLN A 247 3.72 18.03 19.64
N THR A 248 4.18 16.89 20.15
CA THR A 248 4.22 16.57 21.58
C THR A 248 5.66 16.73 22.08
N TYR A 249 5.86 17.42 23.20
CA TYR A 249 7.19 17.68 23.75
C TYR A 249 7.47 16.77 24.94
N LYS A 250 8.60 16.05 24.90
CA LYS A 250 9.10 15.31 26.07
C LYS A 250 9.71 16.30 27.06
N VAL A 251 9.31 16.23 28.32
CA VAL A 251 9.83 17.04 29.42
C VAL A 251 10.44 16.14 30.49
N ILE A 252 11.61 16.51 31.01
CA ILE A 252 12.31 15.84 32.09
C ILE A 252 12.24 16.77 33.32
N LYS A 253 11.51 16.33 34.35
CA LYS A 253 11.45 16.97 35.66
C LYS A 253 12.52 16.38 36.55
N LEU A 254 13.40 17.24 37.09
CA LEU A 254 14.42 16.86 38.08
C LEU A 254 13.83 16.73 39.48
#